data_AF-K0K7L4-F1
#
_entry.id   AF-K0K7L4-F1
#
_cell.length_a   1.000
_cell.length_b   1.000
_cell.length_c   1.000
_cell.angle_alpha   90.00
_cell.angle_beta   90.00
_cell.angle_gamma   90.00
#
_symmetry.space_group_name_H-M   'P 1'
#
loop_
_entity.id
_entity.type
_entity.pdbx_description
1 polymer ?
#
loop_
_entity_poly.entity_id
_entity_poly.type
_entity_poly.pdbx_seq_one_letter_code
_entity_poly.pdbx_strand_id
1 'polypeptide(L)'
;MIMSAKVPVGHTVTSLLGLGPMPFTKIVKSHELVAESNRTSGTRPDSDLTNLEDGLRRAVETRAERAVRRSVAKRIDPLAEKINNLHAEVNVVCHQITAQADQRYVGPHGESLNSTETTELHRQYSRAVADDSGEGAVVHRRTTPESKRAIVRLLALDIFVLTFLMMKFLNVDFTKFWQTPGGLMKAGTAVLFGVLGTIGVALGMKAFGRRHRAYRRPDGNWDFSGGSKRVLITELSVAIGLVLAVAGAMAWRFILDGEGGDQTLTVIMAILFALITGAVAYLSYLSEFADGSLITEAIDVLAPQLHGARDRLSALAKRRSVLLENADRLFSRIERTDVEIRLTAVRTVLTSPHDKAIRYARSLHQRTGASGSLPEPRLDLAALDLATDQTRRLAENQADLRTVGDDLGDSGLVVVR
;
A
#
# COMPACT_ATOMS: atom_id res chain seq x y z
N MET A 1 -15.64 82.35 21.95
CA MET A 1 -14.41 82.16 22.76
C MET A 1 -14.16 80.67 22.86
N ILE A 2 -13.24 80.12 22.06
CA ILE A 2 -12.91 78.69 22.15
C ILE A 2 -12.03 78.51 23.39
N MET A 3 -12.56 77.89 24.44
CA MET A 3 -11.76 77.59 25.64
C MET A 3 -10.61 76.66 25.23
N SER A 4 -9.37 77.13 25.41
CA SER A 4 -8.18 76.30 25.26
C SER A 4 -8.25 75.13 26.24
N ALA A 5 -8.24 73.90 25.74
CA ALA A 5 -8.29 72.71 26.57
C ALA A 5 -6.97 72.59 27.36
N LYS A 6 -7.05 72.35 28.67
CA LYS A 6 -5.88 72.11 29.52
C LYS A 6 -6.01 70.77 30.21
N VAL A 7 -4.90 70.04 30.31
CA VAL A 7 -4.83 68.81 31.11
C VAL A 7 -4.94 69.21 32.60
N PRO A 8 -5.92 68.69 33.35
CA PRO A 8 -6.03 69.01 34.78
C PRO A 8 -4.79 68.53 35.55
N VAL A 9 -4.29 69.36 36.48
CA VAL A 9 -3.15 69.01 37.33
C VAL A 9 -3.44 67.73 38.12
N GLY A 10 -4.67 67.59 38.64
CA GLY A 10 -5.12 66.38 39.33
C GLY A 10 -4.98 65.12 38.49
N HIS A 11 -5.27 65.17 37.18
CA HIS A 11 -5.10 64.02 36.29
C HIS A 11 -3.62 63.68 36.06
N THR A 12 -2.74 64.70 36.06
CA THR A 12 -1.29 64.49 35.95
C THR A 12 -0.74 63.83 37.20
N VAL A 13 -1.11 64.32 38.38
CA VAL A 13 -0.69 63.76 39.68
C VAL A 13 -1.20 62.34 39.87
N THR A 14 -2.48 62.07 39.58
CA THR A 14 -3.03 60.70 39.70
C THR A 14 -2.41 59.74 38.69
N SER A 15 -2.08 60.21 37.48
CA SER A 15 -1.41 59.38 36.46
C SER A 15 0.05 59.09 36.82
N LEU A 16 0.74 60.00 37.52
CA LEU A 16 2.07 59.75 38.10
C LEU A 16 2.04 58.63 39.16
N LEU A 17 0.94 58.53 39.90
CA LEU A 17 0.67 57.44 40.86
C LEU A 17 0.12 56.16 40.20
N GLY A 18 -0.01 56.13 38.87
CA GLY A 18 -0.53 54.99 38.11
C GLY A 18 -2.05 54.79 38.16
N LEU A 19 -2.79 55.68 38.83
CA LEU A 19 -4.24 55.60 39.02
C LEU A 19 -5.03 56.58 38.13
N GLY A 20 -4.32 57.42 37.38
CA GLY A 20 -4.94 58.46 36.57
C GLY A 20 -5.36 58.02 35.17
N PRO A 21 -6.10 58.89 34.45
CA PRO A 21 -6.68 58.58 33.15
C PRO A 21 -5.65 58.55 32.01
N MET A 22 -4.42 59.03 32.25
CA MET A 22 -3.31 58.94 31.30
C MET A 22 -2.41 57.75 31.65
N PRO A 23 -1.85 57.06 30.65
CA PRO A 23 -0.79 56.10 30.91
C PRO A 23 0.43 56.82 31.51
N PHE A 24 0.95 56.32 32.64
CA PHE A 24 2.13 56.85 33.33
C PHE A 24 3.29 57.18 32.38
N THR A 25 3.59 56.27 31.44
CA THR A 25 4.69 56.41 30.47
C THR A 25 4.44 57.43 29.36
N LYS A 26 3.24 58.02 29.30
CA LYS A 26 2.80 58.92 28.23
C LYS A 26 2.29 60.28 28.73
N ILE A 27 2.46 60.60 30.01
CA ILE A 27 2.01 61.87 30.59
C ILE A 27 2.53 63.08 29.77
N VAL A 28 3.83 63.16 29.51
CA VAL A 28 4.43 64.26 28.72
C VAL A 28 3.81 64.33 27.32
N LYS A 29 3.65 63.18 26.66
CA LYS A 29 3.05 63.11 25.31
C LYS A 29 1.56 63.48 25.30
N SER A 30 0.81 63.15 26.35
CA SER A 30 -0.59 63.58 26.48
C SER A 30 -0.71 65.10 26.61
N HIS A 31 0.21 65.76 27.32
CA HIS A 31 0.29 67.23 27.38
C HIS A 31 0.64 67.84 26.02
N GLU A 32 1.62 67.27 25.31
CA GLU A 32 1.99 67.69 23.95
C GLU A 32 0.82 67.55 22.96
N LEU A 33 0.06 66.44 23.02
CA LEU A 33 -1.11 66.20 22.17
C LEU A 33 -2.23 67.23 22.39
N VAL A 34 -2.49 67.61 23.65
CA VAL A 34 -3.47 68.65 23.97
C VAL A 34 -3.00 70.03 23.50
N ALA A 35 -1.70 70.34 23.67
CA ALA A 35 -1.12 71.58 23.19
C ALA A 35 -1.16 71.68 21.65
N GLU A 36 -0.81 70.61 20.94
CA GLU A 36 -0.91 70.49 19.48
C GLU A 36 -2.35 70.70 19.02
N SER A 37 -3.32 70.12 19.74
CA SER A 37 -4.73 70.30 19.39
C SER A 37 -5.23 71.73 19.58
N ASN A 38 -4.75 72.44 20.59
CA ASN A 38 -5.08 73.85 20.78
C ASN A 38 -4.51 74.73 19.65
N ARG A 39 -3.42 74.31 18.98
CA ARG A 39 -2.87 75.01 17.81
C ARG A 39 -3.70 74.79 16.54
N THR A 40 -4.38 73.66 16.41
CA THR A 40 -5.11 73.27 15.18
C THR A 40 -6.55 73.77 15.11
N SER A 41 -7.04 74.53 16.11
CA SER A 41 -8.22 75.41 16.07
C SER A 41 -9.60 74.84 15.65
N GLY A 42 -9.81 73.52 15.56
CA GLY A 42 -11.11 72.97 15.14
C GLY A 42 -11.45 71.58 15.73
N THR A 43 -12.75 71.33 15.92
CA THR A 43 -13.30 69.98 16.10
C THR A 43 -13.06 69.17 14.83
N ARG A 44 -12.36 68.05 14.95
CA ARG A 44 -11.95 67.21 13.81
C ARG A 44 -12.85 65.98 13.69
N PRO A 45 -13.06 65.45 12.48
CA PRO A 45 -13.75 64.17 12.30
C PRO A 45 -12.96 63.05 12.98
N ASP A 46 -13.67 62.07 13.51
CA ASP A 46 -13.06 60.95 14.26
C ASP A 46 -12.09 60.12 13.40
N SER A 47 -12.20 60.18 12.07
CA SER A 47 -11.39 59.45 11.10
C SER A 47 -9.93 59.93 10.97
N ASP A 48 -9.60 61.15 11.39
CA ASP A 48 -8.34 61.80 11.01
C ASP A 48 -7.42 62.00 12.21
N LEU A 49 -6.17 61.55 12.11
CA LEU A 49 -5.11 61.77 13.10
C LEU A 49 -4.29 63.03 12.75
N THR A 50 -3.89 63.82 13.77
CA THR A 50 -2.85 64.85 13.59
C THR A 50 -1.49 64.22 13.33
N ASN A 51 -0.54 64.99 12.80
CA ASN A 51 0.86 64.54 12.64
C ASN A 51 1.47 63.99 13.94
N LEU A 52 1.14 64.58 15.09
CA LEU A 52 1.66 64.16 16.39
C LEU A 52 0.95 62.88 16.90
N GLU A 53 -0.36 62.76 16.69
CA GLU A 53 -1.13 61.53 16.96
C GLU A 53 -0.67 60.37 16.07
N ASP A 54 -0.52 60.62 14.77
CA ASP A 54 -0.07 59.66 13.77
C ASP A 54 1.36 59.18 14.08
N GLY A 55 2.29 60.11 14.35
CA GLY A 55 3.65 59.76 14.76
C GLY A 55 3.71 58.93 16.04
N LEU A 56 2.83 59.21 17.01
CA LEU A 56 2.76 58.44 18.26
C LEU A 56 2.21 57.02 18.02
N ARG A 57 1.21 56.88 17.15
CA ARG A 57 0.59 55.59 16.81
C ARG A 57 1.48 54.73 15.92
N ARG A 58 2.14 55.33 14.93
CA ARG A 58 3.01 54.67 13.96
C ARG A 58 4.12 53.86 14.61
N ALA A 59 4.67 54.32 15.74
CA ALA A 59 5.67 53.57 16.50
C ALA A 59 5.12 52.22 17.03
N VAL A 60 3.84 52.16 17.39
CA VAL A 60 3.17 50.93 17.83
C VAL A 60 2.78 50.07 16.62
N GLU A 61 2.28 50.68 15.55
CA GLU A 61 1.97 49.99 14.30
C GLU A 61 3.21 49.25 13.75
N THR A 62 4.35 49.95 13.63
CA THR A 62 5.62 49.31 13.21
C THR A 62 6.07 48.18 14.14
N ARG A 63 5.80 48.29 15.45
CA ARG A 63 6.09 47.20 16.40
C ARG A 63 5.16 46.01 16.18
N ALA A 64 3.87 46.26 15.95
CA ALA A 64 2.88 45.23 15.64
C ALA A 64 3.23 44.53 14.33
N GLU A 65 3.58 45.25 13.27
CA GLU A 65 4.05 44.71 11.98
C GLU A 65 5.28 43.80 12.16
N ARG A 66 6.28 44.24 12.93
CA ARG A 66 7.45 43.38 13.24
C ARG A 66 7.08 42.14 14.05
N ALA A 67 6.03 42.21 14.88
CA ALA A 67 5.53 41.05 15.63
C ALA A 67 4.77 40.10 14.70
N VAL A 68 3.99 40.62 13.75
CA VAL A 68 3.31 39.85 12.69
C VAL A 68 4.35 39.10 11.86
N ARG A 69 5.36 39.80 11.30
CA ARG A 69 6.43 39.17 10.50
C ARG A 69 7.16 38.05 11.26
N ARG A 70 7.48 38.26 12.53
CA ARG A 70 8.07 37.21 13.39
C ARG A 70 7.12 36.05 13.66
N SER A 71 5.82 36.32 13.77
CA SER A 71 4.80 35.29 13.98
C SER A 71 4.59 34.44 12.73
N VAL A 72 4.59 35.06 11.55
CA VAL A 72 4.58 34.38 10.25
C VAL A 72 5.76 33.43 10.15
N ALA A 73 6.99 33.94 10.31
CA ALA A 73 8.21 33.14 10.24
C ALA A 73 8.27 31.98 11.24
N LYS A 74 7.71 32.16 12.44
CA LYS A 74 7.74 31.14 13.50
C LYS A 74 6.59 30.14 13.42
N ARG A 75 5.43 30.54 12.93
CA ARG A 75 4.18 29.76 13.05
C ARG A 75 3.60 29.32 11.71
N ILE A 76 3.68 30.15 10.67
CA ILE A 76 3.07 29.87 9.37
C ILE A 76 4.08 29.20 8.44
N ASP A 77 5.28 29.76 8.30
CA ASP A 77 6.30 29.23 7.37
C ASP A 77 6.62 27.74 7.62
N PRO A 78 6.80 27.27 8.87
CA PRO A 78 7.06 25.85 9.12
C PRO A 78 5.85 24.94 8.83
N LEU A 79 4.63 25.49 8.85
CA LEU A 79 3.44 24.73 8.45
C LEU A 79 3.32 24.67 6.92
N ALA A 80 3.61 25.76 6.22
CA ALA A 80 3.65 25.80 4.77
C ALA A 80 4.71 24.85 4.19
N GLU A 81 5.90 24.79 4.81
CA GLU A 81 6.95 23.83 4.43
C GLU A 81 6.48 22.37 4.60
N LYS A 82 5.81 22.05 5.71
CA LYS A 82 5.24 20.72 5.94
C LYS A 82 4.17 20.36 4.91
N ILE A 83 3.33 21.31 4.54
CA ILE A 83 2.33 21.11 3.47
C ILE A 83 3.02 20.81 2.15
N ASN A 84 4.03 21.58 1.76
CA ASN A 84 4.81 21.33 0.53
C ASN A 84 5.41 19.92 0.51
N ASN A 85 5.99 19.48 1.64
CA ASN A 85 6.55 18.14 1.75
C ASN A 85 5.47 17.04 1.62
N LEU A 86 4.29 17.24 2.22
CA LEU A 86 3.15 16.33 2.06
C LEU A 86 2.66 16.29 0.60
N HIS A 87 2.56 17.43 -0.07
CA HIS A 87 2.20 17.49 -1.49
C HIS A 87 3.21 16.77 -2.39
N ALA A 88 4.50 16.93 -2.11
CA ALA A 88 5.54 16.18 -2.81
C ALA A 88 5.37 14.66 -2.63
N GLU A 89 5.05 14.22 -1.41
CA GLU A 89 4.76 12.81 -1.13
C GLU A 89 3.49 12.32 -1.84
N VAL A 90 2.43 13.14 -1.87
CA VAL A 90 1.21 12.84 -2.64
C VAL A 90 1.54 12.67 -4.12
N ASN A 91 2.35 13.54 -4.71
CA ASN A 91 2.76 13.42 -6.11
C ASN A 91 3.52 12.12 -6.38
N VAL A 92 4.42 11.72 -5.47
CA VAL A 92 5.11 10.42 -5.58
C VAL A 92 4.12 9.26 -5.53
N VAL A 93 3.13 9.30 -4.62
CA VAL A 93 2.09 8.26 -4.54
C VAL A 93 1.22 8.24 -5.80
N CYS A 94 0.85 9.40 -6.35
CA CYS A 94 0.11 9.49 -7.61
C CYS A 94 0.91 8.89 -8.77
N HIS A 95 2.21 9.18 -8.88
CA HIS A 95 3.08 8.55 -9.86
C HIS A 95 3.17 7.03 -9.68
N GLN A 96 3.21 6.53 -8.44
CA GLN A 96 3.18 5.09 -8.17
C GLN A 96 1.86 4.45 -8.59
N ILE A 97 0.72 5.11 -8.36
CA ILE A 97 -0.60 4.65 -8.83
C ILE A 97 -0.62 4.58 -10.36
N THR A 98 -0.13 5.62 -11.05
CA THR A 98 -0.05 5.61 -12.52
C THR A 98 0.89 4.53 -13.04
N ALA A 99 2.08 4.37 -12.45
CA ALA A 99 3.04 3.33 -12.84
C ALA A 99 2.51 1.91 -12.64
N GLN A 100 1.64 1.72 -11.64
CA GLN A 100 0.98 0.45 -11.40
C GLN A 100 -0.01 0.06 -12.52
N ALA A 101 -0.58 1.04 -13.23
CA ALA A 101 -1.43 0.80 -14.40
C ALA A 101 -0.61 0.25 -15.58
N ASP A 102 0.65 0.66 -15.71
CA ASP A 102 1.59 0.21 -16.74
C ASP A 102 2.28 -1.12 -16.40
N GLN A 103 1.99 -1.71 -15.23
CA GLN A 103 2.62 -2.94 -14.81
C GLN A 103 2.27 -4.10 -15.76
N ARG A 104 3.30 -4.85 -16.15
CA ARG A 104 3.18 -6.07 -16.94
C ARG A 104 3.04 -7.29 -16.04
N TYR A 105 2.17 -8.20 -16.46
CA TYR A 105 1.89 -9.47 -15.79
C TYR A 105 2.34 -10.64 -16.67
N VAL A 106 2.65 -11.77 -16.04
CA VAL A 106 3.05 -12.98 -16.75
C VAL A 106 1.81 -13.85 -16.92
N GLY A 107 1.44 -14.08 -18.18
CA GLY A 107 0.34 -14.95 -18.56
C GLY A 107 0.66 -16.44 -18.39
N PRO A 108 -0.36 -17.31 -18.51
CA PRO A 108 -0.22 -18.77 -18.33
C PRO A 108 0.79 -19.43 -19.27
N HIS A 109 1.02 -18.83 -20.44
CA HIS A 109 1.97 -19.35 -21.44
C HIS A 109 3.30 -18.56 -21.46
N GLY A 110 3.54 -17.71 -20.47
CA GLY A 110 4.73 -16.86 -20.40
C GLY A 110 4.63 -15.59 -21.23
N GLU A 111 3.46 -15.26 -21.78
CA GLU A 111 3.26 -13.97 -22.44
C GLU A 111 3.26 -12.79 -21.46
N SER A 112 3.62 -11.61 -21.95
CA SER A 112 3.57 -10.37 -21.17
C SER A 112 2.26 -9.65 -21.45
N LEU A 113 1.38 -9.62 -20.45
CA LEU A 113 0.05 -9.02 -20.54
C LEU A 113 0.01 -7.67 -19.81
N ASN A 114 -0.78 -6.72 -20.31
CA ASN A 114 -1.11 -5.52 -19.54
C ASN A 114 -2.20 -5.80 -18.49
N SER A 115 -2.47 -4.85 -17.59
CA SER A 115 -3.47 -5.02 -16.51
C SER A 115 -4.88 -5.32 -17.03
N THR A 116 -5.29 -4.66 -18.11
CA THR A 116 -6.63 -4.80 -18.71
C THR A 116 -6.79 -6.18 -19.35
N GLU A 117 -5.81 -6.60 -20.15
CA GLU A 117 -5.74 -7.93 -20.77
C GLU A 117 -5.75 -9.03 -19.72
N THR A 118 -4.94 -8.89 -18.65
CA THR A 118 -4.87 -9.85 -17.55
C THR A 118 -6.21 -10.00 -16.84
N THR A 119 -6.87 -8.87 -16.57
CA THR A 119 -8.19 -8.86 -15.91
C THR A 119 -9.27 -9.48 -16.79
N GLU A 120 -9.28 -9.14 -18.08
CA GLU A 120 -10.26 -9.69 -19.02
C GLU A 120 -10.03 -11.18 -19.25
N LEU A 121 -8.79 -11.62 -19.41
CA LEU A 121 -8.43 -13.02 -19.56
C LEU A 121 -8.82 -13.83 -18.31
N HIS A 122 -8.55 -13.30 -17.11
CA HIS A 122 -8.98 -13.92 -15.87
C HIS A 122 -10.51 -14.02 -15.77
N ARG A 123 -11.25 -12.97 -16.16
CA ARG A 123 -12.73 -13.01 -16.20
C ARG A 123 -13.25 -14.01 -17.21
N GLN A 124 -12.67 -14.06 -18.41
CA GLN A 124 -13.04 -15.01 -19.46
C GLN A 124 -12.87 -16.45 -18.98
N TYR A 125 -11.72 -16.78 -18.38
CA TYR A 125 -11.49 -18.10 -17.82
C TYR A 125 -12.40 -18.42 -16.65
N SER A 126 -12.64 -17.46 -15.77
CA SER A 126 -13.53 -17.66 -14.61
C SER A 126 -14.98 -17.87 -15.05
N ARG A 127 -15.45 -17.16 -16.07
CA ARG A 127 -16.78 -17.38 -16.69
C ARG A 127 -16.86 -18.74 -17.35
N ALA A 128 -15.88 -19.12 -18.16
CA ALA A 128 -15.85 -20.43 -18.79
C ALA A 128 -15.95 -21.58 -17.76
N VAL A 129 -15.20 -21.48 -16.66
CA VAL A 129 -15.29 -22.46 -15.56
C VAL A 129 -16.67 -22.45 -14.90
N ALA A 130 -17.27 -21.28 -14.70
CA ALA A 130 -18.59 -21.15 -14.09
C ALA A 130 -19.71 -21.69 -14.99
N ASP A 131 -19.65 -21.41 -16.28
CA ASP A 131 -20.60 -21.88 -17.29
C ASP A 131 -20.52 -23.41 -17.41
N ASP A 132 -19.31 -23.97 -17.58
CA ASP A 132 -19.08 -25.41 -17.64
C ASP A 132 -19.53 -26.11 -16.35
N SER A 133 -19.27 -25.49 -15.19
CA SER A 133 -19.74 -26.03 -13.89
C SER A 133 -21.26 -25.95 -13.74
N GLY A 134 -21.89 -24.91 -14.28
CA GLY A 134 -23.35 -24.76 -14.32
C GLY A 134 -24.03 -25.82 -15.19
N GLU A 135 -23.35 -26.29 -16.24
CA GLU A 135 -23.76 -27.43 -17.07
C GLU A 135 -23.46 -28.80 -16.44
N GLY A 136 -22.83 -28.82 -15.26
CA GLY A 136 -22.50 -30.03 -14.52
C GLY A 136 -21.16 -30.67 -14.90
N ALA A 137 -20.29 -29.96 -15.63
CA ALA A 137 -18.97 -30.47 -15.98
C ALA A 137 -18.08 -30.62 -14.74
N VAL A 138 -17.40 -31.76 -14.64
CA VAL A 138 -16.49 -32.12 -13.54
C VAL A 138 -15.02 -31.86 -13.91
N VAL A 139 -14.76 -31.40 -15.14
CA VAL A 139 -13.41 -31.22 -15.69
C VAL A 139 -12.57 -30.20 -14.92
N HIS A 140 -13.18 -29.19 -14.31
CA HIS A 140 -12.50 -28.14 -13.53
C HIS A 140 -12.32 -28.49 -12.05
N ARG A 141 -12.91 -29.61 -11.60
CA ARG A 141 -12.84 -30.00 -10.19
C ARG A 141 -11.41 -30.33 -9.80
N ARG A 142 -10.95 -29.75 -8.70
CA ARG A 142 -9.60 -30.00 -8.17
C ARG A 142 -9.58 -31.22 -7.27
N THR A 143 -8.41 -31.85 -7.20
CA THR A 143 -8.18 -32.93 -6.24
C THR A 143 -7.96 -32.34 -4.85
N THR A 144 -8.49 -33.03 -3.82
CA THR A 144 -8.36 -32.54 -2.45
C THR A 144 -6.91 -32.58 -1.99
N PRO A 145 -6.46 -31.64 -1.14
CA PRO A 145 -5.10 -31.65 -0.59
C PRO A 145 -4.75 -32.95 0.15
N GLU A 146 -5.75 -33.61 0.74
CA GLU A 146 -5.58 -34.88 1.45
C GLU A 146 -5.19 -36.02 0.50
N SER A 147 -5.83 -36.10 -0.67
CA SER A 147 -5.48 -37.09 -1.70
C SER A 147 -4.05 -36.92 -2.20
N LYS A 148 -3.62 -35.67 -2.44
CA LYS A 148 -2.23 -35.34 -2.81
C LYS A 148 -1.24 -35.76 -1.72
N ARG A 149 -1.57 -35.53 -0.44
CA ARG A 149 -0.74 -35.95 0.70
C ARG A 149 -0.66 -37.48 0.83
N ALA A 150 -1.76 -38.20 0.60
CA ALA A 150 -1.77 -39.66 0.63
C ALA A 150 -0.83 -40.25 -0.44
N ILE A 151 -0.81 -39.66 -1.64
CA ILE A 151 0.09 -40.08 -2.73
C ILE A 151 1.55 -39.82 -2.38
N VAL A 152 1.88 -38.68 -1.77
CA VAL A 152 3.25 -38.41 -1.29
C VAL A 152 3.69 -39.43 -0.25
N ARG A 153 2.80 -39.85 0.66
CA ARG A 153 3.10 -40.91 1.64
C ARG A 153 3.32 -42.27 0.98
N LEU A 154 2.50 -42.63 -0.01
CA LEU A 154 2.69 -43.85 -0.80
C LEU A 154 4.01 -43.83 -1.59
N LEU A 155 4.38 -42.67 -2.13
CA LEU A 155 5.67 -42.49 -2.79
C LEU A 155 6.84 -42.68 -1.82
N ALA A 156 6.73 -42.15 -0.60
CA ALA A 156 7.75 -42.35 0.43
C ALA A 156 7.88 -43.84 0.80
N LEU A 157 6.78 -44.57 0.88
CA LEU A 157 6.80 -46.03 1.09
C LEU A 157 7.48 -46.76 -0.08
N ASP A 158 7.17 -46.37 -1.32
CA ASP A 158 7.80 -46.95 -2.52
C ASP A 158 9.33 -46.71 -2.54
N ILE A 159 9.82 -45.56 -2.06
CA ILE A 159 11.27 -45.32 -1.92
C ILE A 159 11.92 -46.39 -1.03
N PHE A 160 11.32 -46.71 0.12
CA PHE A 160 11.88 -47.74 1.02
C PHE A 160 11.87 -49.12 0.36
N VAL A 161 10.78 -49.46 -0.33
CA VAL A 161 10.61 -50.72 -1.04
C VAL A 161 11.61 -50.85 -2.19
N LEU A 162 11.71 -49.84 -3.05
CA LEU A 162 12.63 -49.85 -4.20
C LEU A 162 14.08 -49.82 -3.75
N THR A 163 14.40 -49.08 -2.68
CA THR A 163 15.74 -49.06 -2.08
C THR A 163 16.12 -50.43 -1.51
N PHE A 164 15.20 -51.09 -0.80
CA PHE A 164 15.39 -52.46 -0.32
C PHE A 164 15.64 -53.42 -1.50
N LEU A 165 14.89 -53.26 -2.59
CA LEU A 165 15.04 -54.08 -3.78
C LEU A 165 16.35 -53.80 -4.52
N MET A 166 16.77 -52.54 -4.63
CA MET A 166 18.07 -52.18 -5.20
C MET A 166 19.24 -52.72 -4.37
N MET A 167 19.09 -52.76 -3.04
CA MET A 167 20.09 -53.39 -2.17
C MET A 167 20.20 -54.89 -2.45
N LYS A 168 19.06 -55.58 -2.65
CA LYS A 168 19.06 -56.99 -3.09
C LYS A 168 19.66 -57.16 -4.48
N PHE A 169 19.31 -56.30 -5.44
CA PHE A 169 19.84 -56.31 -6.81
C PHE A 169 21.37 -56.17 -6.84
N LEU A 170 21.94 -55.35 -5.96
CA LEU A 170 23.39 -55.16 -5.85
C LEU A 170 24.08 -56.21 -4.95
N ASN A 171 23.33 -57.23 -4.52
CA ASN A 171 23.76 -58.28 -3.60
C ASN A 171 24.40 -57.72 -2.31
N VAL A 172 23.72 -56.75 -1.70
CA VAL A 172 24.12 -56.14 -0.44
C VAL A 172 23.53 -56.94 0.72
N ASP A 173 24.39 -57.53 1.54
CA ASP A 173 23.96 -58.17 2.79
C ASP A 173 23.64 -57.10 3.84
N PHE A 174 22.35 -56.93 4.16
CA PHE A 174 21.84 -55.95 5.12
C PHE A 174 22.54 -55.98 6.48
N THR A 175 23.04 -57.15 6.89
CA THR A 175 23.65 -57.35 8.20
C THR A 175 25.16 -57.13 8.20
N LYS A 176 25.81 -57.25 7.03
CA LYS A 176 27.27 -57.29 6.90
C LYS A 176 27.83 -56.32 5.86
N PHE A 177 27.01 -55.44 5.28
CA PHE A 177 27.47 -54.52 4.24
C PHE A 177 28.59 -53.59 4.71
N TRP A 178 28.62 -53.26 6.01
CA TRP A 178 29.69 -52.49 6.66
C TRP A 178 31.02 -53.26 6.75
N GLN A 179 30.95 -54.60 6.77
CA GLN A 179 32.09 -55.51 6.96
C GLN A 179 32.61 -56.07 5.63
N THR A 180 31.86 -55.86 4.54
CA THR A 180 32.18 -56.41 3.21
C THR A 180 32.90 -55.36 2.35
N PRO A 181 34.04 -55.69 1.71
CA PRO A 181 34.72 -54.76 0.80
C PRO A 181 33.77 -54.27 -0.31
N GLY A 182 33.57 -52.95 -0.40
CA GLY A 182 32.65 -52.33 -1.36
C GLY A 182 31.16 -52.43 -1.01
N GLY A 183 30.78 -53.05 0.10
CA GLY A 183 29.38 -53.18 0.54
C GLY A 183 28.71 -51.82 0.82
N LEU A 184 29.45 -50.87 1.42
CA LEU A 184 28.97 -49.51 1.66
C LEU A 184 28.71 -48.73 0.36
N MET A 185 29.59 -48.87 -0.64
CA MET A 185 29.40 -48.24 -1.95
C MET A 185 28.16 -48.82 -2.64
N LYS A 186 27.99 -50.15 -2.62
CA LYS A 186 26.82 -50.82 -3.19
C LYS A 186 25.52 -50.42 -2.49
N ALA A 187 25.51 -50.32 -1.16
CA ALA A 187 24.37 -49.83 -0.39
C ALA A 187 24.04 -48.37 -0.75
N GLY A 188 25.06 -47.49 -0.83
CA GLY A 188 24.90 -46.11 -1.25
C GLY A 188 24.34 -45.97 -2.66
N THR A 189 24.83 -46.77 -3.62
CA THR A 189 24.28 -46.80 -4.98
C THR A 189 22.84 -47.33 -5.01
N ALA A 190 22.50 -48.32 -4.17
CA ALA A 190 21.13 -48.83 -4.08
C ALA A 190 20.14 -47.76 -3.60
N VAL A 191 20.51 -47.02 -2.55
CA VAL A 191 19.73 -45.88 -2.06
C VAL A 191 19.58 -44.82 -3.14
N LEU A 192 20.67 -44.47 -3.82
CA LEU A 192 20.65 -43.49 -4.90
C LEU A 192 19.70 -43.90 -6.03
N PHE A 193 19.81 -45.14 -6.52
CA PHE A 193 18.94 -45.65 -7.58
C PHE A 193 17.49 -45.84 -7.12
N GLY A 194 17.25 -46.23 -5.87
CA GLY A 194 15.90 -46.30 -5.30
C GLY A 194 15.24 -44.93 -5.24
N VAL A 195 15.94 -43.91 -4.74
CA VAL A 195 15.43 -42.54 -4.69
C VAL A 195 15.22 -41.97 -6.10
N LEU A 196 16.21 -42.08 -6.99
CA LEU A 196 16.11 -41.55 -8.35
C LEU A 196 15.06 -42.29 -9.18
N GLY A 197 14.92 -43.60 -9.01
CA GLY A 197 13.92 -44.42 -9.70
C GLY A 197 12.51 -44.01 -9.31
N THR A 198 12.21 -43.97 -8.01
CA THR A 198 10.88 -43.59 -7.52
C THR A 198 10.55 -42.13 -7.86
N ILE A 199 11.48 -41.18 -7.66
CA ILE A 199 11.26 -39.77 -8.02
C ILE A 199 11.10 -39.61 -9.52
N GLY A 200 11.96 -40.24 -10.33
CA GLY A 200 11.93 -40.16 -11.79
C GLY A 200 10.63 -40.70 -12.37
N VAL A 201 10.18 -41.87 -11.93
CA VAL A 201 8.89 -42.44 -12.34
C VAL A 201 7.73 -41.54 -11.92
N ALA A 202 7.72 -41.04 -10.69
CA ALA A 202 6.65 -40.17 -10.21
C ALA A 202 6.59 -38.83 -10.94
N LEU A 203 7.75 -38.20 -11.21
CA LEU A 203 7.82 -36.96 -11.99
C LEU A 203 7.38 -37.20 -13.44
N GLY A 204 7.81 -38.30 -14.05
CA GLY A 204 7.40 -38.69 -15.40
C GLY A 204 5.88 -38.91 -15.48
N MET A 205 5.32 -39.68 -14.55
CA MET A 205 3.87 -39.94 -14.50
C MET A 205 3.05 -38.70 -14.22
N LYS A 206 3.55 -37.76 -13.39
CA LYS A 206 2.93 -36.45 -13.22
C LYS A 206 2.97 -35.64 -14.52
N ALA A 207 4.11 -35.61 -15.23
CA ALA A 207 4.21 -34.90 -16.50
C ALA A 207 3.22 -35.45 -17.55
N PHE A 208 3.09 -36.78 -17.63
CA PHE A 208 2.06 -37.43 -18.46
C PHE A 208 0.64 -37.06 -18.02
N GLY A 209 0.35 -37.12 -16.71
CA GLY A 209 -0.96 -36.78 -16.16
C GLY A 209 -1.37 -35.35 -16.49
N ARG A 210 -0.45 -34.39 -16.34
CA ARG A 210 -0.66 -32.98 -16.69
C ARG A 210 -0.93 -32.80 -18.18
N ARG A 211 -0.09 -33.39 -19.03
CA ARG A 211 -0.25 -33.29 -20.49
C ARG A 211 -1.58 -33.90 -20.95
N HIS A 212 -2.00 -35.00 -20.32
CA HIS A 212 -3.24 -35.67 -20.65
C HIS A 212 -4.50 -34.92 -20.21
N ARG A 213 -4.41 -33.91 -19.33
CA ARG A 213 -5.57 -33.04 -18.98
C ARG A 213 -6.19 -32.38 -20.21
N ALA A 214 -5.41 -32.11 -21.25
CA ALA A 214 -5.90 -31.56 -22.52
C ALA A 214 -6.90 -32.47 -23.23
N TYR A 215 -6.90 -33.77 -22.91
CA TYR A 215 -7.79 -34.78 -23.46
C TYR A 215 -8.87 -35.20 -22.45
N ARG A 216 -9.23 -34.34 -21.50
CA ARG A 216 -10.26 -34.64 -20.50
C ARG A 216 -11.61 -34.11 -20.96
N ARG A 217 -12.63 -34.97 -20.96
CA ARG A 217 -14.01 -34.60 -21.31
C ARG A 217 -14.72 -33.89 -20.15
N PRO A 218 -15.88 -33.24 -20.42
CA PRO A 218 -16.69 -32.60 -19.38
C PRO A 218 -17.12 -33.55 -18.25
N ASP A 219 -17.35 -34.83 -18.54
CA ASP A 219 -17.69 -35.88 -17.56
C ASP A 219 -16.48 -36.31 -16.69
N GLY A 220 -15.28 -35.82 -17.00
CA GLY A 220 -14.04 -36.11 -16.30
C GLY A 220 -13.28 -37.33 -16.83
N ASN A 221 -13.79 -38.03 -17.85
CA ASN A 221 -13.15 -39.19 -18.46
C ASN A 221 -12.17 -38.79 -19.58
N TRP A 222 -11.40 -39.76 -20.06
CA TRP A 222 -10.53 -39.58 -21.22
C TRP A 222 -11.34 -39.39 -22.51
N ASP A 223 -10.94 -38.39 -23.29
CA ASP A 223 -11.44 -38.18 -24.64
C ASP A 223 -10.68 -39.04 -25.66
N PHE A 224 -11.33 -40.10 -26.11
CA PHE A 224 -10.83 -40.95 -27.19
C PHE A 224 -11.45 -40.64 -28.56
N SER A 225 -12.24 -39.57 -28.69
CA SER A 225 -12.78 -39.15 -30.00
C SER A 225 -11.83 -38.21 -30.72
N GLY A 226 -11.45 -38.54 -31.96
CA GLY A 226 -10.67 -37.66 -32.86
C GLY A 226 -9.23 -38.12 -33.16
N GLY A 227 -8.49 -37.25 -33.88
CA GLY A 227 -7.11 -37.51 -34.36
C GLY A 227 -6.06 -37.63 -33.25
N SER A 228 -6.37 -37.20 -32.04
CA SER A 228 -5.53 -37.31 -30.83
C SER A 228 -5.54 -38.70 -30.19
N LYS A 229 -6.49 -39.58 -30.54
CA LYS A 229 -6.59 -40.95 -29.99
C LYS A 229 -5.30 -41.74 -30.16
N ARG A 230 -4.62 -41.62 -31.31
CA ARG A 230 -3.36 -42.31 -31.57
C ARG A 230 -2.26 -41.85 -30.62
N VAL A 231 -2.13 -40.53 -30.42
CA VAL A 231 -1.12 -39.94 -29.53
C VAL A 231 -1.35 -40.36 -28.08
N LEU A 232 -2.59 -40.26 -27.60
CA LEU A 232 -2.96 -40.65 -26.23
C LEU A 232 -2.70 -42.14 -25.98
N ILE A 233 -3.09 -43.02 -26.92
CA ILE A 233 -2.82 -44.45 -26.81
C ILE A 233 -1.32 -44.73 -26.84
N THR A 234 -0.55 -44.10 -27.74
CA THR A 234 0.90 -44.31 -27.78
C THR A 234 1.59 -43.86 -26.50
N GLU A 235 1.20 -42.72 -25.93
CA GLU A 235 1.79 -42.20 -24.68
C GLU A 235 1.41 -43.07 -23.48
N LEU A 236 0.17 -43.56 -23.41
CA LEU A 236 -0.25 -44.52 -22.40
C LEU A 236 0.50 -45.86 -22.56
N SER A 237 0.67 -46.35 -23.79
CA SER A 237 1.42 -47.57 -24.07
C SER A 237 2.90 -47.46 -23.70
N VAL A 238 3.52 -46.30 -23.93
CA VAL A 238 4.90 -46.02 -23.48
C VAL A 238 4.98 -45.97 -21.96
N ALA A 239 4.03 -45.31 -21.29
CA ALA A 239 3.99 -45.25 -19.83
C ALA A 239 3.80 -46.63 -19.20
N ILE A 240 2.87 -47.44 -19.73
CA ILE A 240 2.66 -48.83 -19.33
C ILE A 240 3.91 -49.67 -19.62
N GLY A 241 4.49 -49.51 -20.82
CA GLY A 241 5.70 -50.20 -21.24
C GLY A 241 6.90 -49.89 -20.34
N LEU A 242 7.05 -48.65 -19.88
CA LEU A 242 8.09 -48.26 -18.92
C LEU A 242 7.89 -48.95 -17.56
N VAL A 243 6.66 -48.95 -17.04
CA VAL A 243 6.34 -49.66 -15.79
C VAL A 243 6.61 -51.16 -15.93
N LEU A 244 6.19 -51.77 -17.04
CA LEU A 244 6.44 -53.18 -17.33
C LEU A 244 7.94 -53.49 -17.53
N ALA A 245 8.70 -52.59 -18.16
CA ALA A 245 10.14 -52.76 -18.33
C ALA A 245 10.88 -52.68 -16.99
N VAL A 246 10.49 -51.75 -16.12
CA VAL A 246 11.02 -51.62 -14.76
C VAL A 246 10.66 -52.85 -13.93
N ALA A 247 9.41 -53.31 -13.98
CA ALA A 247 8.96 -54.55 -13.35
C ALA A 247 9.69 -55.80 -13.88
N GLY A 248 9.87 -55.88 -15.21
CA GLY A 248 10.53 -57.00 -15.89
C GLY A 248 12.03 -57.05 -15.59
N ALA A 249 12.71 -55.91 -15.57
CA ALA A 249 14.11 -55.82 -15.15
C ALA A 249 14.30 -56.29 -13.70
N MET A 250 13.35 -55.98 -12.81
CA MET A 250 13.36 -56.50 -11.44
C MET A 250 13.15 -58.01 -11.39
N ALA A 251 12.13 -58.53 -12.10
CA ALA A 251 11.86 -59.97 -12.15
C ALA A 251 13.03 -60.78 -12.73
N TRP A 252 13.69 -60.26 -13.77
CA TRP A 252 14.82 -60.91 -14.44
C TRP A 252 16.04 -61.07 -13.52
N ARG A 253 16.36 -60.06 -12.70
CA ARG A 253 17.49 -60.16 -11.76
C ARG A 253 17.25 -61.22 -10.68
N PHE A 254 16.02 -61.30 -10.19
CA PHE A 254 15.63 -62.27 -9.17
C PHE A 254 15.74 -63.73 -9.67
N ILE A 255 15.52 -63.98 -10.97
CA ILE A 255 15.75 -65.28 -11.60
C ILE A 255 17.25 -65.61 -11.66
N LEU A 256 18.11 -64.62 -11.94
CA LEU A 256 19.56 -64.80 -12.02
C LEU A 256 20.23 -65.00 -10.65
N ASP A 257 19.73 -64.38 -9.59
CA ASP A 257 20.27 -64.52 -8.22
C ASP A 257 19.67 -65.74 -7.45
N GLY A 258 18.75 -66.48 -8.06
CA GLY A 258 18.03 -67.61 -7.49
C GLY A 258 18.82 -68.93 -7.48
N GLU A 259 20.10 -68.93 -7.12
CA GLU A 259 20.80 -70.18 -6.78
C GLU A 259 20.54 -70.51 -5.29
N GLY A 260 19.45 -71.23 -5.03
CA GLY A 260 19.18 -71.88 -3.73
C GLY A 260 17.85 -71.55 -3.03
N GLY A 261 17.00 -70.70 -3.60
CA GLY A 261 15.68 -70.34 -3.04
C GLY A 261 14.50 -70.81 -3.91
N ASP A 262 13.32 -70.97 -3.30
CA ASP A 262 12.07 -71.29 -4.01
C ASP A 262 11.76 -70.23 -5.07
N GLN A 263 12.02 -70.58 -6.34
CA GLN A 263 11.84 -69.72 -7.51
C GLN A 263 10.39 -69.22 -7.60
N THR A 264 9.43 -70.02 -7.12
CA THR A 264 8.00 -69.69 -7.10
C THR A 264 7.72 -68.48 -6.22
N LEU A 265 8.24 -68.46 -4.99
CA LEU A 265 8.07 -67.36 -4.04
C LEU A 265 8.69 -66.07 -4.58
N THR A 266 9.82 -66.20 -5.24
CA THR A 266 10.58 -65.09 -5.82
C THR A 266 9.81 -64.40 -6.95
N VAL A 267 9.22 -65.19 -7.86
CA VAL A 267 8.37 -64.66 -8.94
C VAL A 267 7.13 -63.97 -8.39
N ILE A 268 6.48 -64.55 -7.37
CA ILE A 268 5.30 -63.94 -6.73
C ILE A 268 5.64 -62.59 -6.10
N MET A 269 6.77 -62.48 -5.39
CA MET A 269 7.20 -61.21 -4.79
C MET A 269 7.54 -60.15 -5.83
N ALA A 270 8.20 -60.52 -6.93
CA ALA A 270 8.50 -59.59 -8.01
C ALA A 270 7.22 -59.03 -8.66
N ILE A 271 6.21 -59.88 -8.89
CA ILE A 271 4.89 -59.47 -9.40
C ILE A 271 4.19 -58.53 -8.42
N LEU A 272 4.20 -58.84 -7.12
CA LEU A 272 3.58 -58.01 -6.10
C LEU A 272 4.22 -56.61 -6.04
N PHE A 273 5.55 -56.54 -6.08
CA PHE A 273 6.25 -55.25 -6.11
C PHE A 273 5.97 -54.45 -7.37
N ALA A 274 6.01 -55.10 -8.54
CA ALA A 274 5.64 -54.48 -9.81
C ALA A 274 4.22 -53.89 -9.76
N LEU A 275 3.27 -54.62 -9.15
CA LEU A 275 1.89 -54.17 -9.00
C LEU A 275 1.79 -52.97 -8.05
N ILE A 276 2.50 -52.98 -6.91
CA ILE A 276 2.51 -51.87 -5.96
C ILE A 276 3.13 -50.62 -6.58
N THR A 277 4.34 -50.71 -7.14
CA THR A 277 5.02 -49.57 -7.77
C THR A 277 4.21 -49.05 -8.96
N GLY A 278 3.63 -49.95 -9.77
CA GLY A 278 2.72 -49.61 -10.86
C GLY A 278 1.46 -48.89 -10.38
N ALA A 279 0.85 -49.34 -9.27
CA ALA A 279 -0.31 -48.69 -8.66
C ALA A 279 0.04 -47.29 -8.13
N VAL A 280 1.19 -47.11 -7.48
CA VAL A 280 1.65 -45.79 -6.97
C VAL A 280 1.94 -44.83 -8.13
N ALA A 281 2.58 -45.32 -9.19
CA ALA A 281 2.83 -44.57 -10.43
C ALA A 281 1.50 -44.15 -11.09
N TYR A 282 0.55 -45.07 -11.18
CA TYR A 282 -0.79 -44.82 -11.73
C TYR A 282 -1.60 -43.83 -10.89
N LEU A 283 -1.57 -43.95 -9.55
CA LEU A 283 -2.22 -42.98 -8.66
C LEU A 283 -1.60 -41.59 -8.78
N SER A 284 -0.28 -41.50 -8.94
CA SER A 284 0.41 -40.24 -9.19
C SER A 284 -0.06 -39.61 -10.50
N TYR A 285 -0.14 -40.40 -11.57
CA TYR A 285 -0.71 -39.98 -12.86
C TYR A 285 -2.17 -39.52 -12.71
N LEU A 286 -3.03 -40.34 -12.11
CA LEU A 286 -4.47 -40.08 -12.00
C LEU A 286 -4.74 -38.84 -11.15
N SER A 287 -3.95 -38.61 -10.10
CA SER A 287 -4.08 -37.42 -9.28
C SER A 287 -3.77 -36.15 -10.04
N GLU A 288 -2.74 -36.14 -10.88
CA GLU A 288 -2.43 -34.98 -11.69
C GLU A 288 -3.49 -34.84 -12.79
N PHE A 289 -3.91 -35.93 -13.46
CA PHE A 289 -4.96 -35.90 -14.48
C PHE A 289 -6.32 -35.38 -13.95
N ALA A 290 -6.69 -35.77 -12.73
CA ALA A 290 -7.92 -35.35 -12.08
C ALA A 290 -7.85 -33.92 -11.50
N ASP A 291 -6.66 -33.33 -11.40
CA ASP A 291 -6.43 -32.06 -10.73
C ASP A 291 -6.67 -30.87 -11.64
N GLY A 292 -7.95 -30.49 -11.76
CA GLY A 292 -8.38 -29.34 -12.54
C GLY A 292 -8.13 -29.47 -14.05
N SER A 293 -8.39 -28.38 -14.75
CA SER A 293 -8.11 -28.21 -16.18
C SER A 293 -7.01 -27.17 -16.41
N LEU A 294 -6.53 -27.07 -17.66
CA LEU A 294 -5.58 -26.03 -18.07
C LEU A 294 -6.13 -24.61 -17.81
N ILE A 295 -7.45 -24.41 -17.91
CA ILE A 295 -8.10 -23.13 -17.61
C ILE A 295 -8.00 -22.82 -16.11
N THR A 296 -8.18 -23.82 -15.24
CA THR A 296 -8.04 -23.60 -13.80
C THR A 296 -6.60 -23.31 -13.36
N GLU A 297 -5.61 -23.87 -14.08
CA GLU A 297 -4.18 -23.56 -13.87
C GLU A 297 -3.85 -22.14 -14.34
N ALA A 298 -4.41 -21.71 -15.47
CA ALA A 298 -4.32 -20.32 -15.93
C ALA A 298 -4.91 -19.34 -14.90
N ILE A 299 -6.05 -19.68 -14.28
CA ILE A 299 -6.62 -18.90 -13.19
C ILE A 299 -5.66 -18.84 -11.98
N ASP A 300 -5.03 -19.95 -11.60
CA ASP A 300 -4.06 -19.99 -10.48
C ASP A 300 -2.83 -19.11 -10.72
N VAL A 301 -2.41 -18.96 -11.97
CA VAL A 301 -1.30 -18.07 -12.33
C VAL A 301 -1.72 -16.60 -12.25
N LEU A 302 -2.91 -16.27 -12.76
CA LEU A 302 -3.37 -14.89 -12.88
C LEU A 302 -3.94 -14.31 -11.58
N ALA A 303 -4.69 -15.11 -10.82
CA ALA A 303 -5.39 -14.68 -9.61
C ALA A 303 -4.49 -14.02 -8.55
N PRO A 304 -3.36 -14.61 -8.12
CA PRO A 304 -2.52 -14.01 -7.08
C PRO A 304 -1.85 -12.72 -7.56
N GLN A 305 -1.53 -12.62 -8.86
CA GLN A 305 -0.96 -11.41 -9.45
C GLN A 305 -1.98 -10.25 -9.42
N LEU A 306 -3.22 -10.51 -9.82
CA LEU A 306 -4.31 -9.52 -9.79
C LEU A 306 -4.69 -9.11 -8.36
N HIS A 307 -4.77 -10.06 -7.43
CA HIS A 307 -5.03 -9.75 -6.02
C HIS A 307 -3.91 -8.90 -5.43
N GLY A 308 -2.65 -9.28 -5.64
CA GLY A 308 -1.50 -8.50 -5.18
C GLY A 308 -1.47 -7.09 -5.76
N ALA A 309 -1.83 -6.92 -7.04
CA ALA A 309 -1.94 -5.60 -7.66
C ALA A 309 -3.06 -4.75 -7.06
N ARG A 310 -4.24 -5.34 -6.86
CA ARG A 310 -5.39 -4.67 -6.24
C ARG A 310 -5.10 -4.23 -4.81
N ASP A 311 -4.50 -5.10 -4.01
CA ASP A 311 -4.12 -4.80 -2.63
C ASP A 311 -3.13 -3.63 -2.58
N ARG A 312 -2.12 -3.63 -3.46
CA ARG A 312 -1.18 -2.51 -3.59
C ARG A 312 -1.87 -1.21 -4.00
N LEU A 313 -2.74 -1.23 -5.01
CA LEU A 313 -3.50 -0.06 -5.43
C LEU A 313 -4.36 0.48 -4.28
N SER A 314 -5.06 -0.39 -3.56
CA SER A 314 -5.88 0.01 -2.40
C SER A 314 -5.04 0.63 -1.28
N ALA A 315 -3.85 0.09 -1.03
CA ALA A 315 -2.92 0.61 -0.04
C ALA A 315 -2.36 1.99 -0.43
N LEU A 316 -2.01 2.17 -1.71
CA LEU A 316 -1.55 3.47 -2.25
C LEU A 316 -2.67 4.52 -2.21
N ALA A 317 -3.89 4.16 -2.61
CA ALA A 317 -5.05 5.05 -2.54
C ALA A 317 -5.35 5.47 -1.09
N LYS A 318 -5.28 4.53 -0.14
CA LYS A 318 -5.44 4.83 1.28
C LYS A 318 -4.31 5.71 1.83
N ARG A 319 -3.07 5.51 1.39
CA ARG A 319 -1.95 6.39 1.75
C ARG A 319 -2.17 7.81 1.21
N ARG A 320 -2.58 7.94 -0.04
CA ARG A 320 -2.93 9.23 -0.67
C ARG A 320 -3.98 9.97 0.16
N SER A 321 -5.08 9.32 0.52
CA SER A 321 -6.15 9.96 1.28
C SER A 321 -5.70 10.44 2.66
N VAL A 322 -4.88 9.65 3.37
CA VAL A 322 -4.31 10.04 4.67
C VAL A 322 -3.38 11.25 4.55
N LEU A 323 -2.53 11.29 3.51
CA LEU A 323 -1.64 12.44 3.29
C LEU A 323 -2.42 13.72 3.00
N LEU A 324 -3.46 13.63 2.17
CA LEU A 324 -4.35 14.76 1.85
C LEU A 324 -5.11 15.25 3.08
N GLU A 325 -5.65 14.34 3.90
CA GLU A 325 -6.33 14.70 5.15
C GLU A 325 -5.37 15.41 6.13
N ASN A 326 -4.12 14.95 6.20
CA ASN A 326 -3.11 15.62 7.01
C ASN A 326 -2.79 17.03 6.50
N ALA A 327 -2.73 17.22 5.19
CA ALA A 327 -2.55 18.55 4.59
C ALA A 327 -3.75 19.48 4.89
N ASP A 328 -4.99 18.99 4.78
CA ASP A 328 -6.21 19.74 5.12
C ASP A 328 -6.22 20.24 6.57
N ARG A 329 -5.79 19.38 7.50
CA ARG A 329 -5.66 19.75 8.92
C ARG A 329 -4.62 20.85 9.12
N LEU A 330 -3.54 20.85 8.35
CA LEU A 330 -2.52 21.90 8.39
C LEU A 330 -3.04 23.21 7.77
N PHE A 331 -3.77 23.16 6.66
CA PHE A 331 -4.42 24.35 6.07
C PHE A 331 -5.38 25.00 7.06
N SER A 332 -6.27 24.22 7.67
CA SER A 332 -7.19 24.71 8.71
C SER A 332 -6.45 25.35 9.89
N ARG A 333 -5.25 24.84 10.23
CA ARG A 333 -4.42 25.41 11.30
C ARG A 333 -3.77 26.74 10.90
N ILE A 334 -3.37 26.89 9.63
CA ILE A 334 -2.84 28.13 9.09
C ILE A 334 -3.92 29.21 9.10
N GLU A 335 -5.14 28.91 8.61
CA GLU A 335 -6.26 29.86 8.61
C GLU A 335 -6.59 30.37 10.03
N ARG A 336 -6.68 29.47 11.01
CA ARG A 336 -6.88 29.85 12.42
C ARG A 336 -5.75 30.75 12.94
N THR A 337 -4.52 30.44 12.56
CA THR A 337 -3.34 31.20 12.98
C THR A 337 -3.30 32.58 12.31
N ASP A 338 -3.70 32.70 11.04
CA ASP A 338 -3.83 33.98 10.32
C ASP A 338 -4.81 34.90 11.05
N VAL A 339 -6.02 34.42 11.34
CA VAL A 339 -7.04 35.19 12.07
C VAL A 339 -6.52 35.61 13.45
N GLU A 340 -5.88 34.71 14.19
CA GLU A 340 -5.30 35.01 15.51
C GLU A 340 -4.22 36.10 15.43
N ILE A 341 -3.31 36.02 14.44
CA ILE A 341 -2.24 37.01 14.23
C ILE A 341 -2.83 38.37 13.90
N ARG A 342 -3.82 38.44 12.99
CA ARG A 342 -4.50 39.70 12.62
C ARG A 342 -5.17 40.36 13.83
N LEU A 343 -5.97 39.58 14.56
CA LEU A 343 -6.67 40.07 15.75
C LEU A 343 -5.68 40.55 16.82
N THR A 344 -4.59 39.81 17.03
CA THR A 344 -3.55 40.19 18.00
C THR A 344 -2.83 41.47 17.60
N ALA A 345 -2.51 41.64 16.31
CA ALA A 345 -1.87 42.85 15.79
C ALA A 345 -2.75 44.09 15.97
N VAL A 346 -4.01 44.00 15.57
CA VAL A 346 -5.01 45.08 15.74
C VAL A 346 -5.19 45.40 17.22
N ARG A 347 -5.37 44.38 18.07
CA ARG A 347 -5.51 44.57 19.52
C ARG A 347 -4.28 45.23 20.15
N THR A 348 -3.08 44.88 19.69
CA THR A 348 -1.82 45.47 20.18
C THR A 348 -1.79 46.97 19.97
N VAL A 349 -2.28 47.47 18.82
CA VAL A 349 -2.37 48.91 18.55
C VAL A 349 -3.48 49.54 19.40
N LEU A 350 -4.69 48.99 19.32
CA LEU A 350 -5.89 49.58 19.94
C LEU A 350 -5.85 49.62 21.48
N THR A 351 -5.12 48.70 22.11
CA THR A 351 -4.97 48.64 23.58
C THR A 351 -3.68 49.28 24.09
N SER A 352 -2.84 49.78 23.18
CA SER A 352 -1.56 50.38 23.51
C SER A 352 -1.71 51.62 24.40
N PRO A 353 -0.71 51.93 25.24
CA PRO A 353 -0.69 53.19 25.98
C PRO A 353 -0.65 54.40 25.04
N HIS A 354 -0.21 54.23 23.79
CA HIS A 354 -0.20 55.29 22.78
C HIS A 354 -1.64 55.65 22.35
N ASP A 355 -2.44 54.67 21.93
CA ASP A 355 -3.86 54.89 21.58
C ASP A 355 -4.65 55.41 22.80
N LYS A 356 -4.36 54.94 24.02
CA LYS A 356 -4.97 55.47 25.24
C LYS A 356 -4.64 56.96 25.48
N ALA A 357 -3.39 57.36 25.25
CA ALA A 357 -2.99 58.76 25.38
C ALA A 357 -3.68 59.66 24.33
N ILE A 358 -3.88 59.15 23.11
CA ILE A 358 -4.61 59.85 22.03
C ILE A 358 -6.09 59.99 22.40
N ARG A 359 -6.77 58.90 22.82
CA ARG A 359 -8.17 58.95 23.28
C ARG A 359 -8.34 59.92 24.45
N TYR A 360 -7.43 59.90 25.41
CA TYR A 360 -7.45 60.84 26.52
C TYR A 360 -7.31 62.30 26.04
N ALA A 361 -6.33 62.59 25.18
CA ALA A 361 -6.15 63.92 24.63
C ALA A 361 -7.40 64.39 23.88
N ARG A 362 -7.99 63.54 23.03
CA ARG A 362 -9.26 63.80 22.32
C ARG A 362 -10.44 64.03 23.24
N SER A 363 -10.55 63.26 24.33
CA SER A 363 -11.63 63.46 25.31
C SER A 363 -11.66 64.87 25.90
N LEU A 364 -10.51 65.54 26.04
CA LEU A 364 -10.40 66.89 26.59
C LEU A 364 -10.79 67.99 25.60
N HIS A 365 -10.47 67.85 24.31
CA HIS A 365 -10.66 68.92 23.32
C HIS A 365 -11.83 68.71 22.36
N GLN A 366 -12.24 67.45 22.10
CA GLN A 366 -13.38 67.09 21.24
C GLN A 366 -14.62 66.65 22.02
N ARG A 367 -14.54 66.51 23.35
CA ARG A 367 -15.63 66.01 24.21
C ARG A 367 -16.20 64.64 23.81
N THR A 368 -15.43 63.85 23.06
CA THR A 368 -15.78 62.50 22.60
C THR A 368 -15.71 61.43 23.71
N GLY A 369 -15.32 61.82 24.93
CA GLY A 369 -15.15 60.91 26.07
C GLY A 369 -13.90 60.03 25.95
N ALA A 370 -13.52 59.36 27.04
CA ALA A 370 -12.33 58.49 27.09
C ALA A 370 -12.45 57.23 26.20
N SER A 371 -13.65 56.94 25.72
CA SER A 371 -14.00 55.81 24.84
C SER A 371 -14.21 56.22 23.38
N GLY A 372 -13.88 57.46 22.98
CA GLY A 372 -14.02 57.92 21.60
C GLY A 372 -13.33 56.99 20.60
N SER A 373 -13.99 56.71 19.47
CA SER A 373 -13.44 55.90 18.39
C SER A 373 -12.21 56.58 17.78
N LEU A 374 -11.16 55.80 17.56
CA LEU A 374 -10.02 56.19 16.74
C LEU A 374 -10.15 55.48 15.38
N PRO A 375 -9.53 56.02 14.32
CA PRO A 375 -9.51 55.33 13.03
C PRO A 375 -8.87 53.95 13.17
N GLU A 376 -9.17 53.05 12.24
CA GLU A 376 -8.55 51.72 12.24
C GLU A 376 -7.02 51.83 12.13
N PRO A 377 -6.27 50.92 12.79
CA PRO A 377 -4.82 50.85 12.64
C PRO A 377 -4.40 50.63 11.18
N ARG A 378 -3.40 51.39 10.72
CA ARG A 378 -2.82 51.22 9.37
C ARG A 378 -1.68 50.21 9.44
N LEU A 379 -2.00 48.93 9.44
CA LEU A 379 -1.02 47.85 9.53
C LEU A 379 -0.63 47.33 8.14
N ASP A 380 0.67 47.30 7.84
CA ASP A 380 1.20 46.53 6.70
C ASP A 380 1.19 45.03 7.02
N LEU A 381 0.19 44.34 6.48
CA LEU A 381 0.01 42.89 6.61
C LEU A 381 0.47 42.12 5.37
N ALA A 382 1.17 42.75 4.42
CA ALA A 382 1.50 42.16 3.12
C ALA A 382 2.26 40.83 3.23
N ALA A 383 3.15 40.69 4.22
CA ALA A 383 3.88 39.44 4.46
C ALA A 383 2.96 38.29 4.90
N LEU A 384 1.96 38.59 5.73
CA LEU A 384 0.96 37.62 6.16
C LEU A 384 0.02 37.28 4.99
N ASP A 385 -0.45 38.29 4.26
CA ASP A 385 -1.31 38.11 3.10
C ASP A 385 -0.63 37.23 2.04
N LEU A 386 0.65 37.51 1.72
CA LEU A 386 1.42 36.71 0.77
C LEU A 386 1.56 35.25 1.21
N ALA A 387 1.91 35.01 2.48
CA ALA A 387 2.07 33.66 3.00
C ALA A 387 0.74 32.88 2.95
N THR A 388 -0.36 33.52 3.35
CA THR A 388 -1.69 32.92 3.33
C THR A 388 -2.16 32.67 1.89
N ASP A 389 -1.90 33.59 0.95
CA ASP A 389 -2.26 33.44 -0.46
C ASP A 389 -1.47 32.30 -1.14
N GLN A 390 -0.16 32.19 -0.84
CA GLN A 390 0.66 31.05 -1.28
C GLN A 390 0.09 29.72 -0.77
N THR A 391 -0.33 29.65 0.50
CA THR A 391 -0.95 28.43 1.04
C THR A 391 -2.30 28.13 0.41
N ARG A 392 -3.12 29.15 0.10
CA ARG A 392 -4.40 28.95 -0.57
C ARG A 392 -4.23 28.35 -1.97
N ARG A 393 -3.25 28.83 -2.75
CA ARG A 393 -2.92 28.25 -4.06
C ARG A 393 -2.49 26.79 -3.97
N LEU A 394 -1.77 26.42 -2.91
CA LEU A 394 -1.43 25.01 -2.67
C LEU A 394 -2.68 24.16 -2.38
N ALA A 395 -3.65 24.71 -1.62
CA ALA A 395 -4.91 24.04 -1.35
C ALA A 395 -5.77 23.86 -2.62
N GLU A 396 -5.78 24.85 -3.52
CA GLU A 396 -6.42 24.75 -4.84
C GLU A 396 -5.80 23.63 -5.68
N ASN A 397 -4.46 23.58 -5.78
CA ASN A 397 -3.75 22.49 -6.44
C ASN A 397 -4.02 21.12 -5.79
N GLN A 398 -4.35 21.08 -4.48
CA GLN A 398 -4.72 19.85 -3.80
C GLN A 398 -6.04 19.28 -4.31
N ALA A 399 -6.99 20.13 -4.70
CA ALA A 399 -8.26 19.69 -5.27
C ALA A 399 -8.05 18.90 -6.57
N ASP A 400 -7.09 19.31 -7.39
CA ASP A 400 -6.70 18.60 -8.60
C ASP A 400 -6.06 17.24 -8.29
N LEU A 401 -5.24 17.14 -7.24
CA LEU A 401 -4.60 15.89 -6.84
C LEU A 401 -5.59 14.85 -6.27
N ARG A 402 -6.79 15.28 -5.85
CA ARG A 402 -7.84 14.36 -5.38
C ARG A 402 -8.48 13.58 -6.53
N THR A 403 -8.57 14.17 -7.73
CA THR A 403 -9.26 13.56 -8.88
C THR A 403 -8.38 12.55 -9.63
N VAL A 404 -7.05 12.64 -9.48
CA VAL A 404 -6.09 11.74 -10.14
C VAL A 404 -6.19 10.33 -9.57
N GLY A 405 -6.99 9.45 -10.20
CA GLY A 405 -7.01 8.00 -9.93
C GLY A 405 -8.36 7.39 -9.52
N ASP A 406 -9.45 8.17 -9.45
CA ASP A 406 -10.78 7.62 -9.16
C ASP A 406 -11.35 6.79 -10.32
N ASP A 407 -10.86 6.98 -11.55
CA ASP A 407 -11.27 6.19 -12.73
C ASP A 407 -10.72 4.75 -12.77
N LEU A 408 -9.75 4.40 -11.92
CA LEU A 408 -9.10 3.08 -11.93
C LEU A 408 -9.77 2.06 -10.98
N GLY A 409 -10.76 2.49 -10.18
CA GLY A 409 -11.29 1.72 -9.05
C GLY A 409 -12.46 0.76 -9.35
N ASP A 410 -13.17 0.91 -10.48
CA ASP A 410 -14.50 0.29 -10.66
C ASP A 410 -14.52 -1.02 -11.46
N SER A 411 -13.37 -1.68 -11.61
CA SER A 411 -13.29 -2.96 -12.31
C SER A 411 -13.68 -4.13 -11.39
N GLY A 412 -14.98 -4.28 -11.14
CA GLY A 412 -15.59 -5.37 -10.36
C GLY A 412 -15.04 -6.75 -10.74
N LEU A 413 -14.62 -7.53 -9.74
CA LEU A 413 -14.11 -8.89 -9.90
C LEU A 413 -14.97 -9.79 -9.02
N VAL A 414 -15.73 -10.66 -9.66
CA VAL A 414 -16.59 -11.64 -8.99
C VAL A 414 -15.71 -12.81 -8.58
N VAL A 415 -15.59 -13.05 -7.28
CA VAL A 415 -14.89 -14.21 -6.72
C VAL A 415 -15.82 -15.41 -6.84
N VAL A 416 -15.50 -16.33 -7.76
CA VAL A 416 -16.13 -17.66 -7.80
C VAL A 416 -15.39 -18.53 -6.77
N ARG A 417 -16.11 -18.98 -5.73
CA ARG A 417 -15.59 -19.87 -4.68
C ARG A 417 -15.71 -21.33 -5.07
#